data_AF-A0A7S4C2H1-F1
#
_entry.id   AF-A0A7S4C2H1-F1
#
_cell.length_a   1.000
_cell.length_b   1.000
_cell.length_c   1.000
_cell.angle_alpha   90.00
_cell.angle_beta   90.00
_cell.angle_gamma   90.00
#
_symmetry.space_group_name_H-M   'P 1'
#
loop_
_entity.id
_entity.type
_entity.pdbx_description
1 polymer ?
#
loop_
_entity_poly.entity_id
_entity_poly.type
_entity_poly.pdbx_seq_one_letter_code
_entity_poly.pdbx_strand_id
1 'polypeptide(L)'
;GLENREKAATIKLDTMQRDRQSEISIASERSEDEECRPQSVQVAVRVRPMNDREMKSNTTPVVNASSEKGEVTLVRGMTGQRHVRQTYNFDSVFTSFSSQEEVFETVRPLVN
;
A
#
# COMPACT_ATOMS: atom_id res chain seq x y z
N GLY A 1 3.05 53.07 35.44
CA GLY A 1 2.10 52.06 34.92
C GLY A 1 2.82 51.03 34.06
N LEU A 2 3.69 50.23 34.68
CA LEU A 2 4.43 49.14 34.04
C LEU A 2 3.66 47.80 34.18
N GLU A 3 2.99 47.60 35.32
CA GLU A 3 2.18 46.41 35.62
C GLU A 3 1.05 46.16 34.61
N ASN A 4 0.47 47.22 34.01
CA ASN A 4 -0.58 47.07 33.00
C ASN A 4 -0.05 46.56 31.66
N ARG A 5 1.23 46.81 31.33
CA ARG A 5 1.85 46.30 30.10
C ARG A 5 2.23 44.83 30.22
N GLU A 6 2.67 44.39 31.40
CA GLU A 6 2.95 42.97 31.66
C GLU A 6 1.67 42.14 31.65
N LYS A 7 0.60 42.62 32.29
CA LYS A 7 -0.72 41.94 32.25
C LYS A 7 -1.27 41.81 30.82
N ALA A 8 -1.10 42.85 30.00
CA ALA A 8 -1.52 42.81 28.59
C ALA A 8 -0.69 41.85 27.74
N ALA A 9 0.61 41.68 28.04
CA ALA A 9 1.48 40.74 27.35
C ALA A 9 1.09 39.29 27.65
N THR A 10 0.79 38.97 28.91
CA THR A 10 0.35 37.62 29.32
C THR A 10 -0.98 37.23 28.69
N ILE A 11 -1.96 38.15 28.63
CA ILE A 11 -3.27 37.88 28.01
C ILE A 11 -3.15 37.62 26.51
N LYS A 12 -2.25 38.33 25.82
CA LYS A 12 -1.98 38.08 24.39
C LYS A 12 -1.35 36.71 24.18
N LEU A 13 -0.40 36.32 25.03
CA LEU A 13 0.26 35.01 24.91
C LEU A 13 -0.72 33.85 25.14
N ASP A 14 -1.62 33.98 26.11
CA ASP A 14 -2.62 32.96 26.44
C ASP A 14 -3.68 32.82 25.34
N THR A 15 -4.11 33.93 24.73
CA THR A 15 -5.02 33.91 23.57
C THR A 15 -4.36 33.23 22.36
N MET A 16 -3.09 33.55 22.09
CA MET A 16 -2.34 32.91 20.99
C MET A 16 -2.11 31.41 21.22
N GLN A 17 -1.98 30.96 22.47
CA GLN A 17 -1.85 29.54 22.79
C GLN A 17 -3.18 28.79 22.67
N ARG A 18 -4.31 29.42 23.04
CA ARG A 18 -5.64 28.85 22.86
C ARG A 18 -6.05 28.72 21.39
N ASP A 19 -5.72 29.70 20.56
CA ASP A 19 -5.99 29.64 19.11
C ASP A 19 -5.17 28.54 18.42
N ARG A 20 -3.94 28.32 18.86
CA ARG A 20 -3.09 27.23 18.33
C ARG A 20 -3.58 25.84 18.75
N GLN A 21 -4.14 25.72 19.96
CA GLN A 21 -4.73 24.48 20.42
C GLN A 21 -6.05 24.17 19.71
N SER A 22 -6.86 25.18 19.37
CA SER A 22 -8.11 24.95 18.62
C SER A 22 -7.87 24.55 17.16
N GLU A 23 -6.83 25.08 16.49
CA GLU A 23 -6.44 24.62 15.15
C GLU A 23 -5.98 23.15 15.13
N ILE A 24 -5.27 22.69 16.18
CA ILE A 24 -4.82 21.29 16.29
C ILE A 24 -6.00 20.35 16.54
N SER A 25 -7.01 20.78 17.31
CA SER A 25 -8.23 19.99 17.55
C SER A 25 -9.07 19.83 16.28
N ILE A 26 -9.19 20.88 15.45
CA ILE A 26 -9.96 20.84 14.20
C ILE A 26 -9.26 19.97 13.13
N ALA A 27 -7.92 19.87 13.18
CA ALA A 27 -7.16 18.99 12.28
C ALA A 27 -7.27 17.49 12.64
N SER A 28 -7.78 17.15 13.83
CA SER A 28 -7.90 15.76 14.29
C SER A 28 -9.27 15.12 14.01
N GLU A 29 -10.24 15.87 13.47
CA GLU A 29 -11.61 15.40 13.19
C GLU A 29 -12.00 15.59 11.71
N ARG A 30 -11.08 15.31 10.78
CA ARG A 30 -11.42 15.04 9.38
C ARG A 30 -10.85 13.70 8.92
N SER A 31 -11.60 12.65 9.19
CA SER A 31 -11.48 11.37 8.51
C SER A 31 -12.87 10.86 8.16
N GLU A 32 -13.59 11.65 7.35
CA GLU A 32 -14.83 11.24 6.66
C GLU A 32 -14.80 11.78 5.22
N ASP A 33 -13.70 11.49 4.51
CA ASP A 33 -13.60 11.59 3.06
C ASP A 33 -13.33 10.18 2.47
N GLU A 34 -14.09 9.17 2.92
CA GLU A 34 -14.11 7.82 2.33
C GLU A 34 -15.23 7.67 1.28
N GLU A 35 -15.64 8.77 0.63
CA GLU A 35 -16.68 8.70 -0.41
C GLU A 35 -16.39 9.65 -1.58
N CYS A 36 -15.23 9.48 -2.22
CA CYS A 36 -15.05 9.70 -3.66
C CYS A 36 -13.69 9.18 -4.13
N ARG A 37 -13.24 7.99 -3.68
CA ARG A 37 -12.13 7.34 -4.41
C ARG A 37 -12.71 6.98 -5.77
N PRO A 38 -12.14 7.47 -6.90
CA PRO A 38 -12.58 7.04 -8.21
C PRO A 38 -12.58 5.52 -8.24
N GLN A 39 -13.68 4.90 -8.71
CA GLN A 39 -13.78 3.45 -8.88
C GLN A 39 -12.71 2.99 -9.88
N SER A 40 -11.51 2.76 -9.38
CA SER A 40 -10.35 2.32 -10.13
C SER A 40 -10.43 0.82 -10.33
N VAL A 41 -10.19 0.36 -11.56
CA VAL A 41 -10.00 -1.06 -11.85
C VAL A 41 -8.86 -1.59 -11.00
N GLN A 42 -9.14 -2.57 -10.15
CA GLN A 42 -8.13 -3.28 -9.37
C GLN A 42 -7.58 -4.43 -10.20
N VAL A 43 -6.25 -4.56 -10.25
CA VAL A 43 -5.55 -5.61 -11.00
C VAL A 43 -4.81 -6.51 -10.01
N ALA A 44 -5.20 -7.78 -10.01
CA ALA A 44 -4.55 -8.82 -9.22
C ALA A 44 -3.84 -9.84 -10.11
N VAL A 45 -2.70 -10.35 -9.63
CA VAL A 45 -1.94 -11.42 -10.30
C VAL A 45 -1.81 -12.60 -9.36
N ARG A 46 -2.03 -13.81 -9.88
CA ARG A 46 -1.80 -15.05 -9.15
C ARG A 46 -0.85 -15.98 -9.88
N VAL A 47 0.22 -16.36 -9.18
CA VAL A 47 1.18 -17.36 -9.65
C VAL A 47 0.80 -18.71 -9.07
N ARG A 48 0.50 -19.69 -9.92
CA ARG A 48 0.26 -21.07 -9.48
C ARG A 48 1.57 -21.80 -9.17
N PRO A 49 1.56 -22.83 -8.31
CA PRO A 49 2.67 -23.79 -8.22
C PRO A 49 2.98 -24.43 -9.59
N MET A 50 4.24 -24.79 -9.80
CA MET A 50 4.62 -25.64 -10.94
C MET A 50 3.89 -26.97 -10.85
N ASN A 51 3.41 -27.46 -11.99
CA ASN A 51 2.78 -28.76 -12.07
C ASN A 51 3.80 -29.90 -12.25
N ASP A 52 3.36 -31.14 -12.03
CA ASP A 52 4.24 -32.32 -12.15
C ASP A 52 4.90 -32.45 -13.52
N ARG A 53 4.22 -32.00 -14.58
CA ARG A 53 4.75 -32.06 -15.95
C ARG A 53 5.94 -31.10 -16.12
N GLU A 54 5.81 -29.87 -15.62
CA GLU A 54 6.85 -28.83 -15.64
C GLU A 54 8.05 -29.24 -14.78
N MET A 55 7.79 -29.84 -13.61
CA MET A 55 8.84 -30.40 -12.77
C MET A 55 9.58 -31.54 -13.46
N LYS A 56 8.86 -32.48 -14.09
CA LYS A 56 9.46 -33.61 -14.83
C LYS A 56 10.25 -33.16 -16.07
N SER A 57 9.84 -32.07 -16.72
CA SER A 57 10.56 -31.50 -17.86
C SER A 57 11.77 -30.65 -17.47
N ASN A 58 12.12 -30.56 -16.17
CA ASN A 58 13.19 -29.70 -15.65
C ASN A 58 13.05 -28.24 -16.12
N THR A 59 11.81 -27.73 -16.12
CA THR A 59 11.54 -26.35 -16.52
C THR A 59 12.04 -25.39 -15.44
N THR A 60 12.87 -24.43 -15.81
CA THR A 60 13.35 -23.40 -14.88
C THR A 60 12.24 -22.40 -14.53
N PRO A 61 11.93 -22.15 -13.25
CA PRO A 61 10.99 -21.11 -12.86
C PRO A 61 11.59 -19.73 -13.17
N VAL A 62 10.89 -18.96 -14.00
CA VAL A 62 11.33 -17.62 -14.41
C VAL A 62 10.53 -16.50 -13.73
N VAL A 63 9.48 -16.83 -12.99
CA VAL A 63 8.62 -15.85 -12.31
C VAL A 63 8.90 -15.92 -10.82
N ASN A 64 9.20 -14.78 -10.22
CA ASN A 64 9.26 -14.59 -8.78
C ASN A 64 8.19 -13.57 -8.38
N ALA A 65 7.39 -13.87 -7.37
CA ALA A 65 6.29 -13.02 -6.92
C ALA A 65 6.42 -12.76 -5.42
N SER A 66 6.16 -11.53 -5.01
CA SER A 66 6.16 -11.12 -3.60
C SER A 66 4.82 -10.48 -3.26
N SER A 67 4.04 -11.15 -2.41
CA SER A 67 2.76 -10.63 -1.90
C SER A 67 2.96 -9.40 -1.01
N GLU A 68 4.00 -9.40 -0.17
CA GLU A 68 4.32 -8.29 0.74
C GLU A 68 4.63 -6.99 -0.01
N LYS A 69 5.32 -7.09 -1.15
CA LYS A 69 5.70 -5.93 -1.97
C LYS A 69 4.71 -5.60 -3.08
N GLY A 70 3.75 -6.48 -3.37
CA GLY A 70 2.86 -6.33 -4.51
C GLY A 70 3.59 -6.38 -5.87
N GLU A 71 4.71 -7.08 -5.96
CA GLU A 71 5.55 -7.11 -7.17
C GLU A 71 5.72 -8.51 -7.77
N VAL A 72 5.78 -8.56 -9.10
CA VAL A 72 6.12 -9.76 -9.87
C VAL A 72 7.36 -9.46 -10.70
N THR A 73 8.41 -10.25 -10.48
CA THR A 73 9.68 -10.17 -11.20
C THR A 73 9.83 -11.34 -12.15
N LEU A 74 9.97 -11.05 -13.45
CA LEU A 74 10.40 -12.01 -14.46
C LEU A 74 11.91 -12.01 -14.58
N VAL A 75 12.52 -13.18 -14.48
CA VAL A 75 13.93 -13.44 -14.69
C VAL A 75 14.07 -14.25 -15.97
N ARG A 76 14.34 -13.56 -17.09
CA ARG A 76 14.61 -14.21 -18.37
C ARG A 76 16.11 -14.16 -18.65
N GLY A 77 16.69 -15.31 -18.98
CA GLY A 77 17.99 -15.36 -19.64
C GLY A 77 17.77 -15.36 -21.16
N MET A 78 18.53 -14.54 -21.89
CA MET A 78 19.19 -14.94 -23.15
C MET A 78 19.87 -13.74 -23.83
N THR A 79 21.20 -13.72 -23.70
CA THR A 79 22.26 -13.40 -24.69
C THR A 79 23.47 -12.88 -23.89
N GLY A 80 24.53 -13.67 -23.78
CA GLY A 80 25.81 -13.23 -23.21
C GLY A 80 25.91 -13.17 -21.67
N GLN A 81 25.47 -14.20 -20.95
CA GLN A 81 25.71 -14.40 -19.49
C GLN A 81 24.95 -13.46 -18.52
N ARG A 82 24.18 -12.47 -18.99
CA ARG A 82 23.42 -11.56 -18.11
C ARG A 82 21.93 -11.93 -18.04
N HIS A 83 21.44 -12.13 -16.82
CA HIS A 83 19.99 -12.26 -16.57
C HIS A 83 19.32 -10.89 -16.70
N VAL A 84 18.25 -10.82 -17.50
CA VAL A 84 17.38 -9.65 -17.57
C VAL A 84 16.27 -9.84 -16.54
N ARG A 85 16.14 -8.87 -15.63
CA ARG A 85 15.07 -8.82 -14.62
C ARG A 85 14.08 -7.73 -15.01
N GLN A 86 12.81 -8.06 -15.08
CA GLN A 86 11.72 -7.12 -15.29
C GLN A 86 10.75 -7.23 -14.13
N THR A 87 10.49 -6.12 -13.44
CA THR A 87 9.64 -6.09 -12.25
C THR A 87 8.40 -5.25 -12.54
N TYR A 88 7.24 -5.79 -12.18
CA TYR A 88 5.93 -5.19 -12.37
C TYR A 88 5.23 -5.09 -11.02
N ASN A 89 4.54 -3.97 -10.77
CA ASN A 89 3.78 -3.74 -9.56
C ASN A 89 2.29 -3.87 -9.85
N PHE A 90 1.55 -4.46 -8.91
CA PHE A 90 0.11 -4.70 -8.99
C PHE A 90 -0.55 -4.38 -7.66
N ASP A 91 -1.88 -4.20 -7.67
CA ASP A 91 -2.66 -3.92 -6.45
C ASP A 91 -2.67 -5.13 -5.50
N SER A 92 -2.65 -6.34 -6.07
CA SER A 92 -2.58 -7.58 -5.28
C SER A 92 -1.79 -8.65 -6.02
N VAL A 93 -0.88 -9.31 -5.32
CA VAL A 93 -0.06 -10.39 -5.85
C VAL A 93 -0.20 -11.61 -4.96
N PHE A 94 -0.61 -12.73 -5.54
CA PHE A 94 -0.75 -14.02 -4.89
C PHE A 94 0.34 -14.96 -5.40
N THR A 95 1.07 -15.57 -4.48
CA THR A 95 2.15 -16.51 -4.81
C THR A 95 1.60 -17.93 -4.93
N SER A 96 2.47 -18.86 -5.28
CA SER A 96 2.17 -20.30 -5.31
C SER A 96 1.79 -20.87 -3.94
N PHE A 97 2.07 -20.15 -2.85
CA PHE A 97 1.70 -20.56 -1.48
C PHE A 97 0.38 -19.94 -1.01
N SER A 98 -0.20 -19.02 -1.77
CA SER A 98 -1.46 -18.35 -1.39
C SER A 98 -2.65 -19.31 -1.48
N SER A 99 -3.42 -19.36 -0.41
CA SER A 99 -4.61 -20.16 -0.26
C SER A 99 -5.80 -19.61 -1.06
N GLN A 100 -6.83 -20.44 -1.25
CA GLN A 100 -8.07 -20.00 -1.88
C GLN A 100 -8.84 -18.99 -1.03
N GLU A 101 -8.74 -19.11 0.29
CA GLU A 101 -9.41 -18.23 1.25
C GLU A 101 -8.85 -16.81 1.14
N GLU A 102 -7.53 -16.65 1.19
CA GLU A 102 -6.85 -15.35 1.05
C GLU A 102 -7.19 -14.65 -0.29
N VAL A 103 -7.27 -15.42 -1.38
CA VAL A 103 -7.68 -14.88 -2.68
C VAL A 103 -9.15 -14.44 -2.64
N PHE A 104 -10.01 -15.22 -2.00
CA PHE A 104 -11.44 -14.90 -1.89
C PHE A 104 -11.69 -13.65 -1.05
N GLU A 105 -10.97 -13.46 0.06
CA GLU A 105 -11.12 -12.25 0.90
C GLU A 105 -10.93 -10.96 0.12
N THR A 106 -10.05 -10.96 -0.89
CA THR A 106 -9.80 -9.78 -1.74
C THR A 106 -10.97 -9.48 -2.68
N VAL A 107 -11.67 -10.52 -3.16
CA VAL A 107 -12.85 -10.37 -4.04
C VAL A 107 -14.16 -10.34 -3.28
N ARG A 108 -14.16 -10.66 -1.99
CA ARG A 108 -15.33 -10.64 -1.10
C ARG A 108 -16.16 -9.37 -1.21
N PRO A 109 -15.60 -8.14 -1.22
CA PRO A 109 -16.41 -6.92 -1.37
C PRO A 109 -17.09 -6.80 -2.74
N LEU A 110 -16.72 -7.61 -3.74
CA LEU A 110 -17.34 -7.63 -5.07
C LEU A 110 -18.48 -8.65 -5.19
N VAL A 111 -18.58 -9.60 -4.26
CA VAL A 111 -19.55 -10.69 -4.30
C VAL A 111 -20.56 -10.50 -3.17
N ASN A 112 -21.79 -10.11 -3.54
CA ASN A 112 -22.92 -9.94 -2.62
C ASN A 112 -23.56 -11.27 -2.22
#